data_AF-A0A542FVJ6-F1
#
_entry.id   AF-A0A542FVJ6-F1
#
_cell.length_a   1.000
_cell.length_b   1.000
_cell.length_c   1.000
_cell.angle_alpha   90.00
_cell.angle_beta   90.00
_cell.angle_gamma   90.00
#
_symmetry.space_group_name_H-M   'P 1'
#
loop_
_entity.id
_entity.type
_entity.pdbx_description
1 polymer ?
#
loop_
_entity_poly.entity_id
_entity_poly.type
_entity_poly.pdbx_seq_one_letter_code
_entity_poly.pdbx_strand_id
1 'polypeptide(L)'
;MPNLERSFTRSQSCIAKARDHLASELVDADPRIDVVVFGSLARYEMTEASDLDWLVVVHALPDKRTSVEAALAAADSLRGVMSGDGGEIREHGSSGVFGQMVSAVELVEVIGLQADTNHSHTRRILLIEESVSLRDEVLHRNLLTTTFQRYLDAHPPTSTGVPRFLLNDLLRYWRTVTVDYQAKSPAQSMYSLRYLKLIVSRKLTFAASLLPLLVLALQEPRPDVEELAEKLYESFRQPALVRLVDSLAILSKMCAEVADPAQQVLRIAEEFNGLLGDADWRARINEASRRPNPKDQNEFSAARALGRLLQDSLERIFFAEPLLPLTRSLLLF
;
A
#
# COMPACT_ATOMS: atom_id res chain seq x y z
N MET A 1 8.28 14.66 12.79
CA MET A 1 6.84 14.45 12.50
C MET A 1 6.35 13.40 13.49
N PRO A 2 5.89 13.82 14.68
CA PRO A 2 5.80 12.95 15.86
C PRO A 2 4.80 11.78 15.75
N ASN A 3 3.68 11.94 15.03
CA ASN A 3 2.71 10.87 14.85
C ASN A 3 3.26 9.77 13.94
N LEU A 4 3.88 10.16 12.82
CA LEU A 4 4.54 9.22 11.91
C LEU A 4 5.72 8.52 12.59
N GLU A 5 6.55 9.23 13.35
CA GLU A 5 7.65 8.64 14.12
C GLU A 5 7.15 7.58 15.12
N ARG A 6 6.07 7.89 15.85
CA ARG A 6 5.43 6.94 16.77
C ARG A 6 4.91 5.71 16.04
N SER A 7 4.18 5.91 14.94
CA SER A 7 3.64 4.82 14.11
C SER A 7 4.75 3.95 13.52
N PHE A 8 5.85 4.57 13.11
CA PHE A 8 7.01 3.87 12.56
C PHE A 8 7.67 2.98 13.62
N THR A 9 7.98 3.51 14.81
CA THR A 9 8.54 2.74 15.92
C THR A 9 7.62 1.59 16.34
N ARG A 10 6.30 1.84 16.40
CA ARG A 10 5.33 0.78 16.69
C ARG A 10 5.36 -0.32 15.64
N SER A 11 5.33 0.05 14.36
CA SER A 11 5.34 -0.90 13.24
C SER A 11 6.61 -1.74 13.24
N GLN A 12 7.78 -1.12 13.48
CA GLN A 12 9.06 -1.84 13.62
C GLN A 12 9.03 -2.85 14.76
N SER A 13 8.58 -2.44 15.95
CA SER A 13 8.48 -3.35 17.10
C SER A 13 7.53 -4.52 16.83
N CYS A 14 6.39 -4.24 16.17
CA CYS A 14 5.41 -5.23 15.79
C CYS A 14 5.94 -6.23 14.76
N ILE A 15 6.65 -5.76 13.73
CA ILE A 15 7.30 -6.60 12.72
C ILE A 15 8.37 -7.49 13.35
N ALA A 16 9.20 -6.94 14.26
CA ALA A 16 10.23 -7.71 14.95
C ALA A 16 9.62 -8.84 15.81
N LYS A 17 8.61 -8.52 16.64
CA LYS A 17 7.89 -9.54 17.43
C LYS A 17 7.24 -10.61 16.57
N ALA A 18 6.64 -10.22 15.45
CA ALA A 18 6.02 -11.15 14.51
C ALA A 18 7.06 -12.09 13.88
N ARG A 19 8.22 -11.56 13.47
CA ARG A 19 9.34 -12.36 12.95
C ARG A 19 9.87 -13.36 13.98
N ASP A 20 10.09 -12.91 15.21
CA ASP A 20 10.56 -13.78 16.30
C ASP A 20 9.57 -14.92 16.58
N HIS A 21 8.28 -14.61 16.61
CA HIS A 21 7.21 -15.58 16.81
C HIS A 21 7.10 -16.60 15.66
N LEU A 22 7.14 -16.14 14.41
CA LEU A 22 7.11 -17.05 13.27
C LEU A 22 8.36 -17.94 13.22
N ALA A 23 9.52 -17.42 13.62
CA ALA A 23 10.74 -18.21 13.73
C ALA A 23 10.61 -19.33 14.77
N SER A 24 9.89 -19.11 15.87
CA SER A 24 9.63 -20.15 16.89
C SER A 24 8.53 -21.14 16.49
N GLU A 25 7.47 -20.68 15.83
CA GLU A 25 6.33 -21.55 15.44
C GLU A 25 6.64 -22.38 14.20
N LEU A 26 7.50 -21.88 13.30
CA LEU A 26 7.80 -22.48 12.01
C LEU A 26 9.29 -22.86 11.88
N VAL A 27 9.83 -23.58 12.88
CA VAL A 27 11.25 -24.00 12.92
C VAL A 27 11.68 -24.76 11.66
N ASP A 28 10.82 -25.67 11.17
CA ASP A 28 11.01 -26.44 9.94
C ASP A 28 10.09 -25.92 8.81
N ALA A 29 10.00 -24.60 8.67
CA ALA A 29 9.17 -23.97 7.64
C ALA A 29 9.56 -24.47 6.24
N ASP A 30 8.55 -24.69 5.40
CA ASP A 30 8.78 -24.97 3.99
C ASP A 30 9.41 -23.74 3.31
N PRO A 31 10.56 -23.88 2.62
CA PRO A 31 11.25 -22.75 2.00
C PRO A 31 10.51 -22.17 0.78
N ARG A 32 9.32 -22.68 0.43
CA ARG A 32 8.45 -22.14 -0.63
C ARG A 32 7.27 -21.34 -0.08
N ILE A 33 7.15 -21.16 1.23
CA ILE A 33 6.02 -20.47 1.86
C ILE A 33 6.51 -19.21 2.55
N ASP A 34 5.90 -18.06 2.34
CA ASP A 34 6.17 -16.84 3.11
C ASP A 34 4.92 -16.37 3.85
N VAL A 35 5.10 -15.61 4.93
CA VAL A 35 4.02 -14.88 5.61
C VAL A 35 4.26 -13.40 5.37
N VAL A 36 3.36 -12.77 4.63
CA VAL A 36 3.49 -11.38 4.19
C VAL A 36 2.39 -10.55 4.84
N VAL A 37 2.76 -9.40 5.41
CA VAL A 37 1.82 -8.42 5.97
C VAL A 37 1.66 -7.23 5.05
N PHE A 38 0.51 -6.56 5.19
CA PHE A 38 0.07 -5.46 4.33
C PHE A 38 -0.43 -4.27 5.15
N GLY A 39 -0.91 -3.24 4.43
CA GLY A 39 -1.66 -2.15 5.03
C GLY A 39 -0.79 -1.29 5.95
N SER A 40 -1.38 -0.78 7.04
CA SER A 40 -0.69 0.18 7.91
C SER A 40 0.58 -0.38 8.55
N LEU A 41 0.67 -1.69 8.78
CA LEU A 41 1.88 -2.31 9.33
C LEU A 41 3.03 -2.25 8.31
N ALA A 42 2.79 -2.70 7.08
CA ALA A 42 3.78 -2.69 6.01
C ALA A 42 4.15 -1.28 5.54
N ARG A 43 3.23 -0.31 5.64
CA ARG A 43 3.54 1.11 5.38
C ARG A 43 4.28 1.81 6.53
N TYR A 44 4.49 1.14 7.66
CA TYR A 44 5.03 1.74 8.88
C TYR A 44 4.19 2.89 9.45
N GLU A 45 2.88 2.82 9.24
CA GLU A 45 1.87 3.79 9.65
C GLU A 45 0.92 3.19 10.71
N MET A 46 1.32 2.12 11.40
CA MET A 46 0.46 1.41 12.34
C MET A 46 0.10 2.26 13.55
N THR A 47 -1.20 2.35 13.82
CA THR A 47 -1.76 2.98 15.02
C THR A 47 -2.34 1.92 15.96
N GLU A 48 -2.78 2.30 17.15
CA GLU A 48 -3.40 1.38 18.12
C GLU A 48 -4.70 0.74 17.58
N ALA A 49 -5.39 1.42 16.67
CA ALA A 49 -6.64 0.96 16.10
C ALA A 49 -6.50 0.41 14.67
N SER A 50 -5.29 -0.02 14.31
CA SER A 50 -4.97 -0.68 13.04
C SER A 50 -5.41 -2.13 13.01
N ASP A 51 -5.76 -2.59 11.82
CA ASP A 51 -6.06 -3.98 11.50
C ASP A 51 -4.75 -4.70 11.10
N LEU A 52 -4.68 -6.03 11.29
CA LEU A 52 -3.58 -6.86 10.81
C LEU A 52 -3.98 -7.59 9.53
N ASP A 53 -3.54 -7.06 8.40
CA ASP A 53 -3.74 -7.65 7.09
C ASP A 53 -2.54 -8.53 6.73
N TRP A 54 -2.77 -9.83 6.51
CA TRP A 54 -1.72 -10.79 6.17
C TRP A 54 -2.17 -11.78 5.08
N LEU A 55 -1.20 -12.37 4.37
CA LEU A 55 -1.35 -13.50 3.48
C LEU A 55 -0.25 -14.53 3.72
N VAL A 56 -0.58 -15.81 3.54
CA VAL A 56 0.41 -16.87 3.37
C VAL A 56 0.67 -17.03 1.87
N VAL A 57 1.87 -16.68 1.41
CA VAL A 57 2.22 -16.73 -0.02
C VAL A 57 2.95 -18.04 -0.32
N VAL A 58 2.42 -18.81 -1.27
CA VAL A 58 2.99 -20.10 -1.69
C VAL A 58 3.65 -19.95 -3.06
N HIS A 59 4.98 -20.07 -3.09
CA HIS A 59 5.81 -19.85 -4.27
C HIS A 59 5.88 -21.06 -5.21
N ALA A 60 5.78 -22.27 -4.66
CA ALA A 60 5.74 -23.52 -5.39
C ALA A 60 5.05 -24.60 -4.54
N LEU A 61 4.79 -25.77 -5.12
CA LEU A 61 4.15 -26.88 -4.39
C LEU A 61 5.00 -27.25 -3.14
N PRO A 62 4.44 -27.13 -1.92
CA PRO A 62 5.15 -27.46 -0.70
C PRO A 62 5.35 -28.98 -0.58
N ASP A 63 6.37 -29.41 0.16
CA ASP A 63 6.65 -30.86 0.32
C ASP A 63 5.55 -31.55 1.13
N LYS A 64 4.94 -30.82 2.05
CA LYS A 64 3.87 -31.30 2.91
C LYS A 64 2.73 -30.32 2.91
N ARG A 65 1.51 -30.81 2.71
CA ARG A 65 0.28 -30.00 2.86
C ARG A 65 0.19 -29.33 4.23
N THR A 66 0.63 -30.04 5.27
CA THR A 66 0.62 -29.55 6.66
C THR A 66 1.47 -28.30 6.86
N SER A 67 2.44 -28.02 5.98
CA SER A 67 3.27 -26.81 6.06
C SER A 67 2.44 -25.53 5.81
N VAL A 68 1.47 -25.58 4.91
CA VAL A 68 0.57 -24.44 4.64
C VAL A 68 -0.39 -24.25 5.81
N GLU A 69 -0.94 -25.34 6.35
CA GLU A 69 -1.85 -25.30 7.51
C GLU A 69 -1.14 -24.73 8.75
N ALA A 70 0.12 -25.12 8.98
CA ALA A 70 0.95 -24.55 10.05
C ALA A 70 1.23 -23.06 9.84
N ALA A 71 1.57 -22.64 8.62
CA ALA A 71 1.80 -21.23 8.31
C ALA A 71 0.54 -20.36 8.50
N LEU A 72 -0.63 -20.87 8.13
CA LEU A 72 -1.91 -20.20 8.36
C LEU A 72 -2.19 -20.05 9.86
N ALA A 73 -2.06 -21.12 10.63
CA ALA A 73 -2.26 -21.08 12.08
C ALA A 73 -1.28 -20.11 12.77
N ALA A 74 -0.01 -20.11 12.35
CA ALA A 74 1.00 -19.20 12.86
C ALA A 74 0.66 -17.73 12.52
N ALA A 75 0.24 -17.46 11.27
CA ALA A 75 -0.18 -16.12 10.85
C ALA A 75 -1.42 -15.61 11.61
N ASP A 76 -2.42 -16.49 11.84
CA ASP A 76 -3.60 -16.18 12.64
C ASP A 76 -3.24 -15.79 14.09
N SER A 77 -2.23 -16.46 14.67
CA SER A 77 -1.78 -16.21 16.05
C SER A 77 -1.05 -14.87 16.24
N LEU A 78 -0.57 -14.23 15.16
CA LEU A 78 0.20 -12.98 15.22
C LEU A 78 -0.53 -11.85 15.95
N ARG A 79 -1.86 -11.80 15.84
CA ARG A 79 -2.66 -10.81 16.56
C ARG A 79 -2.43 -10.87 18.07
N GLY A 80 -2.36 -12.07 18.65
CA GLY A 80 -2.14 -12.24 20.09
C GLY A 80 -0.76 -11.79 20.52
N VAL A 81 0.26 -12.09 19.73
CA VAL A 81 1.66 -11.75 19.98
C VAL A 81 1.93 -10.25 19.90
N MET A 82 1.29 -9.61 18.93
CA MET A 82 1.46 -8.18 18.68
C MET A 82 0.54 -7.32 19.57
N SER A 83 -0.48 -7.90 20.18
CA SER A 83 -1.33 -7.24 21.17
C SER A 83 -0.55 -7.12 22.49
N GLY A 84 -0.18 -5.89 22.86
CA GLY A 84 0.58 -5.58 24.08
C GLY A 84 0.12 -4.26 24.70
N ASP A 85 1.01 -3.52 25.36
CA ASP A 85 0.74 -2.29 26.15
C ASP A 85 0.00 -1.16 25.40
N GLY A 86 -0.16 -1.27 24.08
CA GLY A 86 -0.84 -0.30 23.23
C GLY A 86 -2.10 -0.82 22.54
N GLY A 87 -2.82 -1.77 23.16
CA GLY A 87 -4.16 -2.21 22.77
C GLY A 87 -4.21 -3.46 21.86
N GLU A 88 -5.43 -4.01 21.72
CA GLU A 88 -5.72 -5.17 20.88
C GLU A 88 -5.65 -4.85 19.39
N ILE A 89 -4.95 -5.69 18.65
CA ILE A 89 -4.89 -5.60 17.19
C ILE A 89 -6.14 -6.23 16.58
N ARG A 90 -6.75 -5.50 15.67
CA ARG A 90 -7.99 -5.91 15.01
C ARG A 90 -7.72 -6.95 13.93
N GLU A 91 -8.71 -7.80 13.71
CA GLU A 91 -8.72 -8.77 12.62
C GLU A 91 -8.76 -8.07 11.27
N HIS A 92 -8.23 -8.73 10.23
CA HIS A 92 -8.32 -8.23 8.87
C HIS A 92 -9.77 -8.00 8.45
N GLY A 93 -9.98 -7.18 7.42
CA GLY A 93 -11.32 -6.93 6.90
C GLY A 93 -12.05 -8.20 6.45
N SER A 94 -13.38 -8.22 6.61
CA SER A 94 -14.25 -9.36 6.23
C SER A 94 -14.45 -9.52 4.71
N SER A 95 -13.68 -8.82 3.88
CA SER A 95 -13.82 -8.83 2.42
C SER A 95 -13.19 -10.05 1.75
N GLY A 96 -12.51 -10.91 2.50
CA GLY A 96 -11.84 -12.10 1.95
C GLY A 96 -10.62 -11.78 1.09
N VAL A 97 -10.04 -10.57 1.22
CA VAL A 97 -8.78 -10.21 0.54
C VAL A 97 -7.59 -10.79 1.28
N PHE A 98 -7.62 -10.77 2.62
CA PHE A 98 -6.55 -11.22 3.52
C PHE A 98 -6.98 -12.47 4.30
N GLY A 99 -6.11 -12.94 5.20
CA GLY A 99 -6.44 -14.03 6.13
C GLY A 99 -6.42 -15.43 5.50
N GLN A 100 -5.65 -15.61 4.44
CA GLN A 100 -5.66 -16.86 3.68
C GLN A 100 -4.36 -17.08 2.91
N MET A 101 -4.26 -18.25 2.27
CA MET A 101 -3.17 -18.56 1.36
C MET A 101 -3.42 -17.98 -0.04
N VAL A 102 -2.34 -17.64 -0.75
CA VAL A 102 -2.37 -17.24 -2.17
C VAL A 102 -1.18 -17.84 -2.92
N SER A 103 -1.36 -18.15 -4.20
CA SER A 103 -0.26 -18.60 -5.06
C SER A 103 0.54 -17.40 -5.57
N ALA A 104 1.86 -17.45 -5.44
CA ALA A 104 2.74 -16.46 -6.06
C ALA A 104 2.60 -16.45 -7.59
N VAL A 105 2.40 -17.62 -8.20
CA VAL A 105 2.20 -17.75 -9.66
C VAL A 105 0.92 -17.04 -10.09
N GLU A 106 -0.16 -17.17 -9.33
CA GLU A 106 -1.40 -16.43 -9.61
C GLU A 106 -1.18 -14.92 -9.54
N LEU A 107 -0.46 -14.44 -8.52
CA LEU A 107 -0.15 -13.02 -8.38
C LEU A 107 0.70 -12.50 -9.53
N VAL A 108 1.65 -13.27 -10.05
CA VAL A 108 2.57 -12.84 -11.11
C VAL A 108 1.96 -13.00 -12.51
N GLU A 109 1.42 -14.16 -12.84
CA GLU A 109 1.09 -14.52 -14.22
C GLU A 109 -0.32 -14.10 -14.65
N VAL A 110 -1.24 -13.97 -13.70
CA VAL A 110 -2.66 -13.71 -13.99
C VAL A 110 -2.93 -12.20 -13.93
N ILE A 111 -2.54 -11.50 -14.99
CA ILE A 111 -2.71 -10.03 -15.11
C ILE A 111 -3.67 -9.71 -16.26
N GLY A 112 -4.79 -9.06 -15.93
CA GLY A 112 -5.82 -8.66 -16.88
C GLY A 112 -6.75 -9.80 -17.31
N LEU A 113 -7.67 -9.46 -18.21
CA LEU A 113 -8.72 -10.37 -18.71
C LEU A 113 -9.62 -10.94 -17.59
N GLN A 114 -10.36 -12.01 -17.88
CA GLN A 114 -11.39 -12.56 -17.00
C GLN A 114 -10.84 -13.34 -15.80
N ALA A 115 -9.64 -13.91 -15.93
CA ALA A 115 -9.01 -14.69 -14.87
C ALA A 115 -8.47 -13.80 -13.73
N ASP A 116 -8.19 -12.53 -14.03
CA ASP A 116 -7.71 -11.56 -13.05
C ASP A 116 -8.88 -10.86 -12.34
N THR A 117 -9.40 -11.55 -11.34
CA THR A 117 -10.50 -11.09 -10.49
C THR A 117 -10.12 -9.85 -9.66
N ASN A 118 -11.11 -9.15 -9.09
CA ASN A 118 -10.84 -8.04 -8.16
C ASN A 118 -9.99 -8.48 -6.96
N HIS A 119 -10.08 -9.74 -6.51
CA HIS A 119 -9.25 -10.25 -5.41
C HIS A 119 -7.80 -10.46 -5.82
N SER A 120 -7.54 -11.18 -6.91
CA SER A 120 -6.17 -11.41 -7.42
C SER A 120 -5.48 -10.09 -7.77
N HIS A 121 -6.21 -9.20 -8.45
CA HIS A 121 -5.74 -7.87 -8.80
C HIS A 121 -5.41 -7.03 -7.57
N THR A 122 -6.32 -6.95 -6.59
CA THR A 122 -6.09 -6.21 -5.35
C THR A 122 -4.87 -6.75 -4.61
N ARG A 123 -4.74 -8.07 -4.47
CA ARG A 123 -3.59 -8.69 -3.77
C ARG A 123 -2.27 -8.39 -4.48
N ARG A 124 -2.21 -8.50 -5.81
CA ARG A 124 -1.00 -8.17 -6.60
C ARG A 124 -0.61 -6.71 -6.41
N ILE A 125 -1.56 -5.79 -6.49
CA ILE A 125 -1.25 -4.37 -6.34
C ILE A 125 -0.84 -4.04 -4.90
N LEU A 126 -1.52 -4.59 -3.89
CA LEU A 126 -1.12 -4.38 -2.49
C LEU A 126 0.24 -5.01 -2.15
N LEU A 127 0.59 -6.13 -2.79
CA LEU A 127 1.93 -6.71 -2.75
C LEU A 127 2.97 -5.69 -3.25
N ILE A 128 2.72 -5.05 -4.39
CA ILE A 128 3.61 -4.02 -4.93
C ILE A 128 3.63 -2.78 -4.02
N GLU A 129 2.48 -2.28 -3.60
CA GLU A 129 2.36 -0.97 -2.96
C GLU A 129 2.81 -0.93 -1.51
N GLU A 130 2.47 -1.98 -0.74
CA GLU A 130 2.49 -1.97 0.73
C GLU A 130 2.63 -3.36 1.34
N SER A 131 3.68 -4.11 1.01
CA SER A 131 3.92 -5.43 1.62
C SER A 131 5.30 -5.58 2.26
N VAL A 132 5.34 -6.35 3.35
CA VAL A 132 6.57 -6.70 4.08
C VAL A 132 6.54 -8.18 4.43
N SER A 133 7.64 -8.87 4.15
CA SER A 133 7.83 -10.26 4.60
C SER A 133 8.10 -10.33 6.11
N LEU A 134 7.47 -11.31 6.76
CA LEU A 134 7.73 -11.67 8.15
C LEU A 134 8.57 -12.93 8.31
N ARG A 135 8.92 -13.63 7.24
CA ARG A 135 9.72 -14.87 7.34
C ARG A 135 10.94 -14.85 6.44
N ASP A 136 10.76 -14.51 5.17
CA ASP A 136 11.78 -14.70 4.15
C ASP A 136 11.86 -13.52 3.19
N GLU A 137 12.71 -12.55 3.54
CA GLU A 137 12.93 -11.35 2.74
C GLU A 137 13.48 -11.67 1.34
N VAL A 138 14.16 -12.82 1.16
CA VAL A 138 14.69 -13.23 -0.14
C VAL A 138 13.56 -13.73 -1.05
N LEU A 139 12.65 -14.55 -0.54
CA LEU A 139 11.46 -14.97 -1.29
C LEU A 139 10.59 -13.77 -1.68
N HIS A 140 10.38 -12.84 -0.76
CA HIS A 140 9.58 -11.63 -1.01
C HIS A 140 10.23 -10.71 -2.03
N ARG A 141 11.55 -10.48 -1.92
CA ARG A 141 12.33 -9.78 -2.95
C ARG A 141 12.14 -10.43 -4.32
N ASN A 142 12.35 -11.73 -4.41
CA ASN A 142 12.22 -12.45 -5.68
C ASN A 142 10.81 -12.31 -6.25
N LEU A 143 9.77 -12.40 -5.42
CA LEU A 143 8.39 -12.21 -5.86
C LEU A 143 8.14 -10.80 -6.41
N LEU A 144 8.61 -9.75 -5.74
CA LEU A 144 8.48 -8.38 -6.24
C LEU A 144 9.27 -8.17 -7.53
N THR A 145 10.52 -8.61 -7.59
CA THR A 145 11.36 -8.49 -8.80
C THR A 145 10.75 -9.25 -9.97
N THR A 146 10.28 -10.49 -9.77
CA THR A 146 9.58 -11.26 -10.82
C THR A 146 8.29 -10.58 -11.24
N THR A 147 7.54 -9.98 -10.31
CA THR A 147 6.32 -9.23 -10.64
C THR A 147 6.64 -8.02 -11.53
N PHE A 148 7.66 -7.23 -11.20
CA PHE A 148 8.09 -6.10 -12.04
C PHE A 148 8.59 -6.57 -13.40
N GLN A 149 9.46 -7.59 -13.43
CA GLN A 149 9.96 -8.17 -14.68
C GLN A 149 8.81 -8.62 -15.57
N ARG A 150 7.78 -9.26 -15.00
CA ARG A 150 6.60 -9.71 -15.75
C ARG A 150 5.86 -8.57 -16.46
N TYR A 151 5.74 -7.40 -15.83
CA TYR A 151 5.16 -6.21 -16.48
C TYR A 151 6.06 -5.66 -17.58
N LEU A 152 7.37 -5.61 -17.32
CA LEU A 152 8.35 -5.06 -18.26
C LEU A 152 8.53 -5.96 -19.49
N ASP A 153 8.53 -7.29 -19.33
CA ASP A 153 8.63 -8.25 -20.42
C ASP A 153 7.39 -8.24 -21.32
N ALA A 154 6.20 -8.14 -20.71
CA ALA A 154 4.95 -8.07 -21.49
C ALA A 154 4.85 -6.80 -22.32
N HIS A 155 5.38 -5.70 -21.79
CA HIS A 155 5.34 -4.42 -22.46
C HIS A 155 6.55 -3.55 -22.07
N PRO A 156 7.68 -3.72 -22.77
CA PRO A 156 8.89 -2.97 -22.48
C PRO A 156 8.64 -1.46 -22.54
N PRO A 157 9.27 -0.66 -21.67
CA PRO A 157 9.15 0.78 -21.72
C PRO A 157 9.50 1.32 -23.11
N THR A 158 8.62 2.15 -23.67
CA THR A 158 8.78 2.70 -25.03
C THR A 158 9.38 4.11 -24.97
N SER A 159 9.05 4.97 -25.94
CA SER A 159 9.57 6.34 -26.06
C SER A 159 9.34 7.24 -24.84
N THR A 160 8.44 6.90 -23.93
CA THR A 160 8.25 7.64 -22.67
C THR A 160 9.08 7.14 -21.50
N GLY A 161 9.74 5.97 -21.57
CA GLY A 161 10.49 5.39 -20.45
C GLY A 161 9.63 4.85 -19.29
N VAL A 162 8.34 5.21 -19.24
CA VAL A 162 7.38 4.72 -18.23
C VAL A 162 6.91 3.29 -18.56
N PRO A 163 6.91 2.35 -17.58
CA PRO A 163 6.37 1.00 -17.75
C PRO A 163 4.83 1.02 -17.81
N ARG A 164 4.28 1.26 -19.01
CA ARG A 164 2.85 1.54 -19.20
C ARG A 164 1.92 0.43 -18.73
N PHE A 165 2.33 -0.84 -18.84
CA PHE A 165 1.47 -1.94 -18.39
C PHE A 165 1.29 -1.93 -16.87
N LEU A 166 2.38 -1.75 -16.11
CA LEU A 166 2.32 -1.55 -14.66
C LEU A 166 1.53 -0.29 -14.29
N LEU A 167 1.79 0.83 -14.96
CA LEU A 167 1.08 2.09 -14.72
C LEU A 167 -0.43 1.92 -14.88
N ASN A 168 -0.86 1.28 -15.97
CA ASN A 168 -2.26 1.03 -16.24
C ASN A 168 -2.88 0.11 -15.18
N ASP A 169 -2.12 -0.87 -14.66
CA ASP A 169 -2.64 -1.77 -13.64
C ASP A 169 -2.82 -1.07 -12.28
N LEU A 170 -1.90 -0.17 -11.92
CA LEU A 170 -2.03 0.70 -10.75
C LEU A 170 -3.24 1.65 -10.88
N LEU A 171 -3.42 2.28 -12.06
CA LEU A 171 -4.58 3.14 -12.34
C LEU A 171 -5.90 2.36 -12.28
N ARG A 172 -5.91 1.13 -12.82
CA ARG A 172 -7.05 0.22 -12.73
C ARG A 172 -7.40 -0.04 -11.28
N TYR A 173 -6.42 -0.34 -10.43
CA TYR A 173 -6.65 -0.62 -9.01
C TYR A 173 -7.25 0.57 -8.27
N TRP A 174 -6.72 1.78 -8.49
CA TRP A 174 -7.29 3.00 -7.91
C TRP A 174 -8.78 3.16 -8.28
N ARG A 175 -9.12 2.96 -9.57
CA ARG A 175 -10.51 2.99 -10.05
C ARG A 175 -11.35 1.88 -9.42
N THR A 176 -10.83 0.66 -9.31
CA THR A 176 -11.51 -0.46 -8.64
C THR A 176 -11.84 -0.13 -7.18
N VAL A 177 -10.86 0.33 -6.39
CA VAL A 177 -11.09 0.63 -4.96
C VAL A 177 -12.07 1.79 -4.77
N THR A 178 -12.02 2.81 -5.63
CA THR A 178 -12.97 3.93 -5.57
C THR A 178 -14.40 3.52 -5.94
N VAL A 179 -14.57 2.61 -6.90
CA VAL A 179 -15.87 2.00 -7.25
C VAL A 179 -16.37 1.10 -6.13
N ASP A 180 -15.54 0.19 -5.63
CA ASP A 180 -15.88 -0.74 -4.55
C ASP A 180 -16.26 0.00 -3.26
N TYR A 181 -15.62 1.14 -3.00
CA TYR A 181 -16.02 2.01 -1.90
C TYR A 181 -17.47 2.49 -2.03
N GLN A 182 -17.94 2.84 -3.24
CA GLN A 182 -19.32 3.27 -3.45
C GLN A 182 -20.31 2.10 -3.38
N ALA A 183 -19.89 0.90 -3.80
CA ALA A 183 -20.71 -0.31 -3.72
C ALA A 183 -20.92 -0.80 -2.28
N LYS A 184 -20.01 -0.46 -1.34
CA LYS A 184 -20.16 -0.78 0.08
C LYS A 184 -21.30 0.01 0.71
N SER A 185 -22.31 -0.70 1.20
CA SER A 185 -23.54 -0.10 1.76
C SER A 185 -23.24 0.84 2.95
N PRO A 186 -23.87 2.03 3.02
CA PRO A 186 -23.81 2.91 4.18
C PRO A 186 -24.30 2.26 5.48
N ALA A 187 -25.12 1.21 5.38
CA ALA A 187 -25.61 0.44 6.52
C ALA A 187 -24.51 -0.43 7.17
N GLN A 188 -23.37 -0.62 6.51
CA GLN A 188 -22.19 -1.20 7.13
C GLN A 188 -21.49 -0.13 7.96
N SER A 189 -21.38 -0.35 9.27
CA SER A 189 -20.60 0.50 10.17
C SER A 189 -19.20 0.78 9.60
N MET A 190 -18.70 2.00 9.81
CA MET A 190 -17.39 2.53 9.34
C MET A 190 -17.32 3.09 7.90
N TYR A 191 -18.45 3.29 7.21
CA TYR A 191 -18.47 3.91 5.86
C TYR A 191 -17.63 5.21 5.77
N SER A 192 -17.79 6.15 6.72
CA SER A 192 -17.10 7.43 6.65
C SER A 192 -15.61 7.35 7.01
N LEU A 193 -15.20 6.47 7.94
CA LEU A 193 -13.77 6.29 8.20
C LEU A 193 -13.07 5.67 6.96
N ARG A 194 -13.74 4.72 6.29
CA ARG A 194 -13.26 4.16 5.02
C ARG A 194 -13.14 5.24 3.95
N TYR A 195 -14.08 6.18 3.88
CA TYR A 195 -14.01 7.31 2.97
C TYR A 195 -12.78 8.18 3.22
N LEU A 196 -12.55 8.55 4.48
CA LEU A 196 -11.42 9.40 4.86
C LEU A 196 -10.09 8.70 4.56
N LYS A 197 -9.98 7.39 4.89
CA LYS A 197 -8.81 6.58 4.53
C LYS A 197 -8.62 6.49 3.01
N LEU A 198 -9.70 6.44 2.22
CA LEU A 198 -9.63 6.41 0.77
C LEU A 198 -9.06 7.72 0.20
N ILE A 199 -9.59 8.88 0.63
CA ILE A 199 -9.20 10.18 0.06
C ILE A 199 -7.87 10.71 0.60
N VAL A 200 -7.36 10.16 1.71
CA VAL A 200 -6.05 10.51 2.28
C VAL A 200 -5.06 9.35 2.15
N SER A 201 -5.09 8.34 3.04
CA SER A 201 -4.08 7.27 3.08
C SER A 201 -3.95 6.53 1.75
N ARG A 202 -5.04 6.04 1.16
CA ARG A 202 -4.99 5.29 -0.10
C ARG A 202 -4.55 6.18 -1.27
N LYS A 203 -4.92 7.47 -1.26
CA LYS A 203 -4.47 8.45 -2.27
C LYS A 203 -2.97 8.73 -2.15
N LEU A 204 -2.43 8.83 -0.93
CA LEU A 204 -0.99 8.94 -0.67
C LEU A 204 -0.25 7.72 -1.20
N THR A 205 -0.71 6.51 -0.85
CA THR A 205 -0.13 5.25 -1.35
C THR A 205 -0.18 5.19 -2.87
N PHE A 206 -1.30 5.57 -3.48
CA PHE A 206 -1.44 5.59 -4.93
C PHE A 206 -0.48 6.59 -5.59
N ALA A 207 -0.37 7.81 -5.07
CA ALA A 207 0.59 8.79 -5.54
C ALA A 207 2.04 8.29 -5.39
N ALA A 208 2.34 7.62 -4.28
CA ALA A 208 3.63 6.98 -4.02
C ALA A 208 3.95 5.85 -5.02
N SER A 209 2.94 5.22 -5.62
CA SER A 209 3.12 4.18 -6.64
C SER A 209 3.31 4.78 -8.04
N LEU A 210 2.68 5.91 -8.34
CA LEU A 210 2.81 6.57 -9.65
C LEU A 210 4.10 7.35 -9.80
N LEU A 211 4.45 8.18 -8.81
CA LEU A 211 5.55 9.13 -8.92
C LEU A 211 6.91 8.51 -9.25
N PRO A 212 7.32 7.38 -8.63
CA PRO A 212 8.58 6.75 -8.99
C PRO A 212 8.64 6.35 -10.47
N LEU A 213 7.54 5.86 -11.05
CA LEU A 213 7.50 5.47 -12.46
C LEU A 213 7.74 6.68 -13.38
N LEU A 214 7.16 7.82 -13.02
CA LEU A 214 7.32 9.05 -13.80
C LEU A 214 8.69 9.69 -13.58
N VAL A 215 9.20 9.70 -12.35
CA VAL A 215 10.52 10.26 -12.03
C VAL A 215 11.64 9.44 -12.68
N LEU A 216 11.54 8.12 -12.68
CA LEU A 216 12.51 7.24 -13.37
C LEU A 216 12.52 7.51 -14.88
N ALA A 217 11.36 7.78 -15.47
CA ALA A 217 11.24 8.11 -16.89
C ALA A 217 11.85 9.46 -17.29
N LEU A 218 12.16 10.33 -16.31
CA LEU A 218 12.85 11.60 -16.52
C LEU A 218 14.38 11.47 -16.44
N GLN A 219 14.91 10.30 -16.08
CA GLN A 219 16.35 10.08 -15.99
C GLN A 219 16.98 9.94 -17.38
N GLU A 220 18.15 10.56 -17.57
CA GLU A 220 18.97 10.44 -18.77
C GLU A 220 20.42 10.09 -18.36
N PRO A 221 21.03 9.02 -18.91
CA PRO A 221 20.45 8.08 -19.86
C PRO A 221 19.35 7.22 -19.21
N ARG A 222 18.43 6.74 -20.03
CA ARG A 222 17.36 5.86 -19.57
C ARG A 222 17.89 4.48 -19.19
N PRO A 223 17.38 3.88 -18.10
CA PRO A 223 17.76 2.53 -17.73
C PRO A 223 17.29 1.52 -18.78
N ASP A 224 18.06 0.46 -18.96
CA ASP A 224 17.57 -0.74 -19.66
C ASP A 224 16.52 -1.48 -18.81
N VAL A 225 16.00 -2.60 -19.32
CA VAL A 225 14.88 -3.31 -18.70
C VAL A 225 15.30 -3.88 -17.34
N GLU A 226 16.47 -4.50 -17.26
CA GLU A 226 17.02 -5.09 -16.06
C GLU A 226 17.34 -4.02 -15.00
N GLU A 227 17.98 -2.92 -15.39
CA GLU A 227 18.24 -1.78 -14.49
C GLU A 227 16.94 -1.14 -14.01
N LEU A 228 15.93 -1.02 -14.87
CA LEU A 228 14.63 -0.50 -14.47
C LEU A 228 13.93 -1.42 -13.47
N ALA A 229 13.97 -2.75 -13.67
CA ALA A 229 13.40 -3.71 -12.74
C ALA A 229 14.03 -3.58 -11.34
N GLU A 230 15.36 -3.46 -11.25
CA GLU A 230 16.05 -3.27 -9.97
C GLU A 230 15.74 -1.90 -9.35
N LYS A 231 15.70 -0.82 -10.14
CA LYS A 231 15.30 0.52 -9.64
C LYS A 231 13.87 0.54 -9.12
N LEU A 232 12.95 -0.18 -9.78
CA LEU A 232 11.59 -0.35 -9.30
C LEU A 232 11.56 -1.13 -8.00
N TYR A 233 12.29 -2.25 -7.91
CA TYR A 233 12.41 -3.00 -6.66
C TYR A 233 12.95 -2.13 -5.51
N GLU A 234 14.06 -1.43 -5.73
CA GLU A 234 14.69 -0.57 -4.71
C GLU A 234 13.77 0.57 -4.26
N SER A 235 12.93 1.08 -5.15
CA SER A 235 11.91 2.07 -4.82
C SER A 235 10.75 1.45 -4.04
N PHE A 236 10.20 0.34 -4.53
CA PHE A 236 8.97 -0.25 -3.99
C PHE A 236 9.17 -1.11 -2.74
N ARG A 237 10.41 -1.53 -2.42
CA ARG A 237 10.74 -2.12 -1.12
C ARG A 237 10.67 -1.11 0.03
N GLN A 238 10.71 0.18 -0.26
CA GLN A 238 10.56 1.22 0.74
C GLN A 238 9.09 1.38 1.15
N PRO A 239 8.80 1.79 2.40
CA PRO A 239 7.45 2.19 2.78
C PRO A 239 6.91 3.27 1.84
N ALA A 240 5.62 3.21 1.52
CA ALA A 240 5.00 4.09 0.52
C ALA A 240 5.30 5.59 0.76
N LEU A 241 5.26 6.06 2.02
CA LEU A 241 5.55 7.46 2.31
C LEU A 241 7.03 7.82 2.07
N VAL A 242 7.97 6.92 2.36
CA VAL A 242 9.41 7.11 2.06
C VAL A 242 9.62 7.17 0.56
N ARG A 243 9.05 6.21 -0.18
CA ARG A 243 9.07 6.18 -1.65
C ARG A 243 8.53 7.48 -2.28
N LEU A 244 7.46 8.02 -1.70
CA LEU A 244 6.88 9.30 -2.09
C LEU A 244 7.84 10.46 -1.81
N VAL A 245 8.41 10.54 -0.60
CA VAL A 245 9.39 11.57 -0.21
C VAL A 245 10.58 11.58 -1.16
N ASP A 246 11.15 10.42 -1.49
CA ASP A 246 12.31 10.33 -2.37
C ASP A 246 12.00 10.90 -3.76
N SER A 247 10.84 10.53 -4.31
CA SER A 247 10.37 11.04 -5.60
C SER A 247 10.13 12.56 -5.56
N LEU A 248 9.49 13.06 -4.49
CA LEU A 248 9.24 14.49 -4.30
C LEU A 248 10.53 15.29 -4.10
N ALA A 249 11.54 14.71 -3.42
CA ALA A 249 12.83 15.34 -3.21
C ALA A 249 13.60 15.49 -4.53
N ILE A 250 13.52 14.50 -5.42
CA ILE A 250 14.08 14.59 -6.78
C ILE A 250 13.35 15.70 -7.56
N LEU A 251 12.02 15.67 -7.59
CA LEU A 251 11.22 16.65 -8.33
C LEU A 251 11.40 18.08 -7.82
N SER A 252 11.51 18.28 -6.50
CA SER A 252 11.73 19.61 -5.91
C SER A 252 13.09 20.20 -6.31
N LYS A 253 14.09 19.37 -6.62
CA LYS A 253 15.38 19.82 -7.17
C LYS A 253 15.26 20.22 -8.65
N MET A 254 14.37 19.57 -9.39
CA MET A 254 14.13 19.85 -10.82
C MET A 254 13.19 21.04 -11.03
N CYS A 255 12.25 21.27 -10.11
CA CYS A 255 11.22 22.30 -10.19
C CYS A 255 10.88 22.85 -8.81
N ALA A 256 11.24 24.12 -8.58
CA ALA A 256 11.03 24.78 -7.29
C ALA A 256 9.54 24.87 -6.88
N GLU A 257 8.62 24.92 -7.86
CA GLU A 257 7.17 24.99 -7.61
C GLU A 257 6.61 23.73 -6.93
N VAL A 258 7.34 22.61 -6.99
CA VAL A 258 6.97 21.35 -6.35
C VAL A 258 7.25 21.36 -4.84
N ALA A 259 8.18 22.20 -4.36
CA ALA A 259 8.66 22.15 -2.97
C ALA A 259 7.54 22.41 -1.94
N ASP A 260 6.74 23.46 -2.14
CA ASP A 260 5.65 23.81 -1.23
C ASP A 260 4.54 22.74 -1.19
N PRO A 261 3.99 22.29 -2.35
CA PRO A 261 3.08 21.14 -2.38
C PRO A 261 3.66 19.87 -1.75
N ALA A 262 4.94 19.57 -1.97
CA ALA A 262 5.58 18.39 -1.41
C ALA A 262 5.60 18.44 0.13
N GLN A 263 5.96 19.58 0.72
CA GLN A 263 5.89 19.75 2.17
C GLN A 263 4.46 19.65 2.69
N GLN A 264 3.47 20.16 1.94
CA GLN A 264 2.07 20.07 2.32
C GLN A 264 1.57 18.62 2.34
N VAL A 265 1.97 17.79 1.36
CA VAL A 265 1.67 16.35 1.32
C VAL A 265 2.17 15.65 2.59
N LEU A 266 3.40 15.96 3.04
CA LEU A 266 3.96 15.37 4.26
C LEU A 266 3.19 15.82 5.50
N ARG A 267 2.91 17.12 5.64
CA ARG A 267 2.09 17.62 6.76
C ARG A 267 0.73 16.93 6.84
N ILE A 268 0.09 16.67 5.70
CA ILE A 268 -1.20 15.96 5.64
C ILE A 268 -1.04 14.49 6.09
N ALA A 269 0.02 13.81 5.66
CA ALA A 269 0.29 12.44 6.09
C ALA A 269 0.46 12.35 7.62
N GLU A 270 1.21 13.29 8.19
CA GLU A 270 1.42 13.41 9.64
C GLU A 270 0.14 13.68 10.42
N GLU A 271 -0.64 14.70 9.99
CA GLU A 271 -1.86 15.07 10.67
C GLU A 271 -2.91 13.96 10.60
N PHE A 272 -3.08 13.35 9.43
CA PHE A 272 -4.05 12.27 9.26
C PHE A 272 -3.66 10.99 9.99
N ASN A 273 -2.37 10.65 10.05
CA ASN A 273 -1.90 9.55 10.89
C ASN A 273 -2.23 9.79 12.37
N GLY A 274 -2.05 11.02 12.86
CA GLY A 274 -2.46 11.42 14.21
C GLY A 274 -3.96 11.21 14.45
N LEU A 275 -4.82 11.65 13.53
CA LEU A 275 -6.26 11.40 13.61
C LEU A 275 -6.60 9.90 13.64
N LEU A 276 -5.92 9.08 12.83
CA LEU A 276 -6.12 7.63 12.83
C LEU A 276 -5.74 6.96 14.15
N GLY A 277 -4.83 7.56 14.93
CA GLY A 277 -4.43 7.11 16.26
C GLY A 277 -5.28 7.65 17.41
N ASP A 278 -6.12 8.66 17.19
CA ASP A 278 -7.00 9.25 18.22
C ASP A 278 -8.27 8.40 18.39
N ALA A 279 -8.34 7.66 19.50
CA ALA A 279 -9.47 6.79 19.83
C ALA A 279 -10.81 7.57 19.98
N ASP A 280 -10.76 8.76 20.58
CA ASP A 280 -11.95 9.59 20.79
C ASP A 280 -12.46 10.16 19.48
N TRP A 281 -11.55 10.65 18.61
CA TRP A 281 -11.91 11.09 17.28
C TRP A 281 -12.55 9.96 16.48
N ARG A 282 -11.96 8.76 16.49
CA ARG A 282 -12.54 7.60 15.80
C ARG A 282 -13.91 7.21 16.35
N ALA A 283 -14.11 7.28 17.66
CA ALA A 283 -15.41 7.02 18.27
C ALA A 283 -16.46 8.04 17.78
N ARG A 284 -16.12 9.34 17.78
CA ARG A 284 -16.97 10.41 17.24
C ARG A 284 -17.32 10.18 15.76
N ILE A 285 -16.33 9.84 14.94
CA ILE A 285 -16.50 9.55 13.50
C ILE A 285 -17.40 8.33 13.28
N ASN A 286 -17.21 7.25 14.03
CA ASN A 286 -18.04 6.05 13.92
C ASN A 286 -19.49 6.32 14.34
N GLU A 287 -19.70 7.11 15.39
CA GLU A 287 -21.03 7.50 15.83
C GLU A 287 -21.71 8.43 14.81
N ALA A 288 -21.01 9.46 14.34
CA ALA A 288 -21.52 10.37 13.31
C ALA A 288 -21.81 9.63 11.98
N SER A 289 -21.13 8.52 11.70
CA SER A 289 -21.37 7.69 10.52
C SER A 289 -22.73 6.99 10.52
N ARG A 290 -23.38 6.86 11.69
CA ARG A 290 -24.72 6.26 11.84
C ARG A 290 -25.84 7.25 11.54
N ARG A 291 -25.53 8.55 11.45
CA ARG A 291 -26.50 9.60 11.16
C ARG A 291 -26.80 9.69 9.66
N PRO A 292 -27.97 10.21 9.25
CA PRO A 292 -28.24 10.53 7.85
C PRO A 292 -27.18 11.48 7.27
N ASN A 293 -26.85 11.30 5.99
CA ASN A 293 -25.84 12.08 5.27
C ASN A 293 -24.54 12.22 6.07
N PRO A 294 -23.88 11.10 6.42
CA PRO A 294 -22.75 11.14 7.33
C PRO A 294 -21.60 11.97 6.73
N LYS A 295 -21.45 11.99 5.40
CA LYS A 295 -20.44 12.81 4.73
C LYS A 295 -20.56 14.29 5.05
N ASP A 296 -21.74 14.80 5.37
CA ASP A 296 -21.98 16.23 5.58
C ASP A 296 -21.80 16.66 7.04
N GLN A 297 -21.60 15.72 7.96
CA GLN A 297 -21.45 16.04 9.38
C GLN A 297 -20.15 16.81 9.64
N ASN A 298 -20.19 17.71 10.62
CA ASN A 298 -19.08 18.59 10.97
C ASN A 298 -17.87 17.84 11.52
N GLU A 299 -18.10 16.67 12.14
CA GLU A 299 -17.07 15.78 12.68
C GLU A 299 -16.08 15.33 11.58
N PHE A 300 -16.52 15.25 10.32
CA PHE A 300 -15.67 14.88 9.19
C PHE A 300 -15.00 16.08 8.51
N SER A 301 -15.36 17.32 8.86
CA SER A 301 -14.98 18.53 8.10
C SER A 301 -13.46 18.70 7.99
N ALA A 302 -12.73 18.58 9.11
CA ALA A 302 -11.28 18.72 9.16
C ALA A 302 -10.56 17.67 8.31
N ALA A 303 -10.89 16.39 8.49
CA ALA A 303 -10.30 15.30 7.71
C ALA A 303 -10.66 15.36 6.21
N ARG A 304 -11.87 15.84 5.86
CA ARG A 304 -12.21 16.14 4.46
C ARG A 304 -11.39 17.31 3.91
N ALA A 305 -11.10 18.31 4.72
CA ALA A 305 -10.24 19.42 4.33
C ALA A 305 -8.83 18.92 4.00
N LEU A 306 -8.28 18.00 4.79
CA LEU A 306 -7.01 17.33 4.49
C LEU A 306 -7.07 16.59 3.14
N GLY A 307 -8.14 15.84 2.86
CA GLY A 307 -8.31 15.16 1.58
C GLY A 307 -8.39 16.10 0.36
N ARG A 308 -8.98 17.30 0.53
CA ARG A 308 -9.00 18.35 -0.51
C ARG A 308 -7.63 18.98 -0.70
N LEU A 309 -6.99 19.40 0.38
CA LEU A 309 -5.64 19.96 0.34
C LEU A 309 -4.63 18.97 -0.27
N LEU A 310 -4.81 17.67 -0.01
CA LEU A 310 -4.00 16.62 -0.63
C LEU A 310 -4.25 16.56 -2.14
N GLN A 311 -5.51 16.61 -2.56
CA GLN A 311 -5.85 16.66 -3.99
C GLN A 311 -5.16 17.85 -4.66
N ASP A 312 -5.34 19.05 -4.13
CA ASP A 312 -4.78 20.28 -4.69
C ASP A 312 -3.25 20.24 -4.74
N SER A 313 -2.61 19.68 -3.70
CA SER A 313 -1.16 19.54 -3.64
C SER A 313 -0.65 18.54 -4.69
N LEU A 314 -1.31 17.38 -4.82
CA LEU A 314 -0.93 16.38 -5.82
C LEU A 314 -1.17 16.90 -7.23
N GLU A 315 -2.26 17.62 -7.50
CA GLU A 315 -2.47 18.26 -8.81
C GLU A 315 -1.34 19.20 -9.17
N ARG A 316 -0.93 20.08 -8.24
CA ARG A 316 0.21 20.97 -8.45
C ARG A 316 1.52 20.21 -8.71
N ILE A 317 1.73 19.05 -8.07
CA ILE A 317 2.92 18.22 -8.29
C ILE A 317 2.88 17.53 -9.66
N PHE A 318 1.80 16.80 -9.96
CA PHE A 318 1.71 16.01 -11.20
C PHE A 318 1.61 16.88 -12.45
N PHE A 319 1.10 18.12 -12.34
CA PHE A 319 0.99 19.06 -13.46
C PHE A 319 2.09 20.11 -13.51
N ALA A 320 3.10 20.04 -12.63
CA ALA A 320 4.30 20.84 -12.76
C ALA A 320 5.23 20.26 -13.84
N GLU A 321 6.01 21.12 -14.49
CA GLU A 321 7.19 20.65 -15.22
C GLU A 321 8.19 20.02 -14.24
N PRO A 322 8.91 18.95 -14.61
CA PRO A 322 8.92 18.27 -15.90
C PRO A 322 7.88 17.14 -16.07
N LEU A 323 6.95 16.96 -15.13
CA LEU A 323 5.97 15.87 -15.18
C LEU A 323 4.80 16.14 -16.12
N LEU A 324 4.49 17.40 -16.40
CA LEU A 324 3.31 17.82 -17.16
C LEU A 324 3.10 17.04 -18.48
N PRO A 325 4.12 16.81 -19.33
CA PRO A 325 3.94 16.04 -20.57
C PRO A 325 3.56 14.56 -20.33
N LEU A 326 4.18 13.93 -19.32
CA LEU A 326 3.90 12.54 -18.95
C LEU A 326 2.50 12.41 -18.34
N THR A 327 2.15 13.30 -17.41
CA THR A 327 0.83 13.33 -16.78
C THR A 327 -0.27 13.51 -17.80
N ARG A 328 -0.12 14.45 -18.73
CA ARG A 328 -1.09 14.65 -19.81
C ARG A 328 -1.23 13.42 -20.67
N SER A 329 -0.14 12.83 -21.13
CA SER A 329 -0.18 11.72 -22.09
C SER A 329 -0.58 10.36 -21.49
N LEU A 330 -0.36 10.15 -20.19
CA LEU A 330 -0.50 8.82 -19.57
C LEU A 330 -1.58 8.71 -18.49
N LEU A 331 -1.99 9.82 -17.86
CA LEU A 331 -2.92 9.78 -16.72
C LEU A 331 -4.32 10.34 -17.03
N LEU A 332 -4.47 11.12 -18.10
CA LEU A 332 -5.74 11.80 -18.43
C LEU A 332 -6.52 11.15 -19.58
N PHE A 333 -5.88 10.35 -20.44
CA PHE A 333 -6.48 9.84 -21.68
C PHE A 333 -6.51 8.32 -21.69
#